data_AF-A0A839K597-F1
#
_entry.id   AF-A0A839K597-F1
#
_cell.length_a   1.000
_cell.length_b   1.000
_cell.length_c   1.000
_cell.angle_alpha   90.00
_cell.angle_beta   90.00
_cell.angle_gamma   90.00
#
_symmetry.space_group_name_H-M   'P 1'
#
loop_
_entity.id
_entity.type
_entity.pdbx_description
1 polymer ?
#
loop_
_entity_poly.entity_id
_entity_poly.type
_entity_poly.pdbx_seq_one_letter_code
_entity_poly.pdbx_strand_id
1 'polypeptide(L)' 'MKKVDKLLKQAKIMAGIRGNVLDNYDFKRLSTEELKELAYGNPSEERFNELISRAAKPAGGD' A
#
# COMPACT_ATOMS: atom_id res chain seq x y z
N MET A 1 -11.82 -0.36 16.12
CA MET A 1 -11.19 -0.26 14.79
C MET A 1 -11.34 -1.60 14.08
N LYS A 2 -11.88 -1.66 12.85
CA LYS A 2 -12.03 -2.93 12.12
C LYS A 2 -10.63 -3.45 11.73
N LYS A 3 -10.46 -4.77 11.64
CA LYS A 3 -9.16 -5.41 11.31
C LYS A 3 -8.51 -4.81 10.04
N VAL A 4 -9.32 -4.48 9.04
CA VAL A 4 -8.87 -3.89 7.76
C VAL A 4 -8.25 -2.51 7.93
N ASP A 5 -8.78 -1.64 8.80
CA ASP A 5 -8.18 -0.32 9.07
C ASP A 5 -6.78 -0.44 9.67
N LYS A 6 -6.56 -1.46 10.53
CA LYS A 6 -5.25 -1.73 11.12
C LYS A 6 -4.26 -2.23 10.06
N LEU A 7 -4.71 -3.07 9.12
CA LEU A 7 -3.91 -3.53 7.99
C LEU A 7 -3.53 -2.36 7.07
N LEU A 8 -4.49 -1.51 6.71
CA LEU A 8 -4.25 -0.31 5.89
C LEU A 8 -3.26 0.64 6.57
N LYS A 9 -3.39 0.86 7.88
CA LYS A 9 -2.45 1.73 8.62
C LYS A 9 -1.03 1.16 8.60
N GLN A 10 -0.87 -0.15 8.77
CA GLN A 10 0.44 -0.80 8.78
C GLN A 10 1.06 -0.89 7.38
N ALA A 11 0.29 -1.22 6.35
CA ALA A 11 0.74 -1.18 4.96
C ALA A 11 1.18 0.23 4.57
N LYS A 12 0.47 1.28 5.01
CA LYS A 12 0.88 2.68 4.82
C LYS A 12 2.16 3.05 5.57
N ILE A 13 2.41 2.48 6.76
CA ILE A 13 3.64 2.72 7.51
C ILE A 13 4.82 2.01 6.86
N MET A 14 4.65 0.77 6.40
CA MET A 14 5.70 0.03 5.68
C MET A 14 5.99 0.61 4.30
N ALA A 15 4.95 1.04 3.57
CA ALA A 15 5.14 1.81 2.33
C ALA A 15 5.67 3.23 2.59
N GLY A 16 5.53 3.70 3.83
CA GLY A 16 5.78 5.07 4.28
C GLY A 16 7.20 5.35 4.75
N ILE A 17 8.18 4.99 3.92
CA ILE A 17 9.31 5.89 3.70
C ILE A 17 8.72 7.20 3.15
N ARG A 18 9.00 8.32 3.83
CA ARG A 18 8.82 9.72 3.37
C ARG A 18 7.41 10.13 2.91
N GLY A 19 6.60 10.56 3.87
CA GLY A 19 5.65 11.71 3.90
C GLY A 19 4.84 12.20 2.67
N ASN A 20 5.31 12.04 1.43
CA ASN A 20 4.72 12.64 0.23
C ASN A 20 4.14 11.62 -0.77
N VAL A 21 4.46 10.33 -0.64
CA VAL A 21 4.05 9.34 -1.65
C VAL A 21 2.64 8.78 -1.41
N LEU A 22 2.12 8.88 -0.17
CA LEU A 22 0.82 8.32 0.21
C LEU A 22 -0.37 8.92 -0.55
N ASP A 23 -0.26 10.16 -1.05
CA ASP A 23 -1.34 10.77 -1.83
C ASP A 23 -1.45 10.18 -3.24
N ASN A 24 -0.34 9.64 -3.78
CA ASN A 24 -0.30 8.99 -5.08
C ASN A 24 -0.70 7.51 -5.05
N TYR A 25 -1.00 6.94 -3.88
CA TYR A 25 -1.38 5.54 -3.74
C TYR A 25 -2.77 5.37 -3.12
N ASP A 26 -3.64 4.65 -3.79
CA ASP A 26 -4.90 4.16 -3.24
C ASP A 26 -4.78 2.67 -2.86
N PHE A 27 -4.33 2.41 -1.64
CA PHE A 27 -4.23 1.07 -1.07
C PHE A 27 -5.57 0.32 -0.98
N LYS A 28 -6.72 0.99 -1.20
CA LYS A 28 -8.02 0.28 -1.32
C LYS A 28 -8.13 -0.53 -2.62
N ARG A 29 -7.25 -0.28 -3.59
CA ARG A 29 -7.13 -1.06 -4.83
C ARG A 29 -6.47 -2.43 -4.62
N LEU A 30 -5.80 -2.62 -3.47
CA LEU A 30 -5.18 -3.88 -3.10
C LEU A 30 -6.13 -4.76 -2.29
N SER A 31 -6.00 -6.06 -2.50
CA SER A 31 -6.73 -7.07 -1.74
C SER A 31 -6.27 -7.12 -0.29
N THR A 32 -7.10 -7.68 0.60
CA THR A 32 -6.73 -7.83 2.01
C THR A 32 -5.44 -8.66 2.20
N GLU A 33 -5.18 -9.63 1.33
CA GLU A 33 -3.95 -10.45 1.34
C GLU A 33 -2.72 -9.65 0.90
N GLU A 34 -2.84 -8.86 -0.16
CA GLU A 34 -1.78 -7.94 -0.64
C GLU A 34 -1.44 -6.88 0.41
N LEU A 35 -2.46 -6.36 1.11
CA LEU A 35 -2.27 -5.45 2.24
C LEU A 35 -1.57 -6.13 3.42
N LYS A 36 -1.87 -7.40 3.70
CA LYS A 36 -1.15 -8.18 4.73
C LYS A 36 0.29 -8.46 4.31
N GLU A 37 0.51 -8.74 3.04
CA GLU A 37 1.85 -8.94 2.48
C GLU A 37 2.67 -7.66 2.64
N LEU A 38 2.15 -6.51 2.19
CA LEU A 38 2.76 -5.20 2.42
C LEU A 38 2.93 -4.83 3.89
N ALA A 39 2.07 -5.31 4.80
CA ALA A 39 2.07 -4.92 6.22
C ALA A 39 2.86 -5.87 7.13
N TYR A 40 3.03 -7.14 6.75
CA TYR A 40 3.64 -8.18 7.60
C TYR A 40 4.44 -9.24 6.83
N GLY A 41 4.24 -9.34 5.52
CA GLY A 41 4.87 -10.38 4.69
C GLY A 41 6.33 -10.10 4.34
N ASN A 42 6.84 -8.89 4.63
CA ASN A 42 8.17 -8.43 4.23
C ASN A 42 8.50 -8.80 2.77
N PRO A 43 7.67 -8.32 1.80
CA PRO A 43 7.81 -8.70 0.42
C PRO A 43 9.19 -8.28 -0.10
N SER A 44 9.75 -9.07 -1.01
CA SER A 44 10.95 -8.69 -1.77
C SER A 44 10.73 -7.33 -2.45
N GLU A 45 11.81 -6.59 -2.72
CA GLU A 45 11.73 -5.26 -3.35
C GLU A 45 10.93 -5.26 -4.66
N GLU A 46 11.13 -6.28 -5.50
CA GLU A 46 10.37 -6.47 -6.74
C GLU A 46 8.86 -6.61 -6.46
N ARG A 47 8.51 -7.44 -5.48
CA ARG A 47 7.12 -7.66 -5.07
C ARG A 47 6.50 -6.43 -4.44
N PHE A 48 7.27 -5.69 -3.64
CA PHE A 48 6.86 -4.41 -3.09
C PHE A 48 6.56 -3.42 -4.23
N ASN A 49 7.45 -3.29 -5.22
CA ASN A 49 7.24 -2.41 -6.36
C ASN A 49 6.01 -2.79 -7.19
N GLU A 50 5.73 -4.09 -7.37
CA GLU A 50 4.49 -4.55 -8.01
C GLU A 50 3.25 -4.07 -7.24
N LEU A 51 3.21 -4.32 -5.92
CA LEU A 51 2.07 -3.98 -5.08
C LEU A 51 1.84 -2.46 -5.00
N ILE A 52 2.93 -1.70 -4.91
CA ILE A 52 2.88 -0.22 -4.89
C ILE A 52 2.49 0.34 -6.26
N SER A 53 2.93 -0.27 -7.37
CA SER A 53 2.51 0.11 -8.72
C SER A 53 1.01 -0.13 -8.94
N ARG A 54 0.45 -1.24 -8.44
CA ARG A 54 -1.00 -1.51 -8.49
C ARG A 54 -1.82 -0.56 -7.61
N ALA A 55 -1.25 -0.19 -6.46
CA ALA A 55 -1.82 0.82 -5.58
C ALA A 55 -1.69 2.24 -6.15
N ALA A 56 -0.82 2.49 -7.13
CA ALA A 56 -0.63 3.81 -7.71
C ALA A 56 -1.94 4.31 -8.32
N LYS A 57 -2.35 5.52 -7.92
CA LYS A 57 -3.39 6.26 -8.62
C LYS A 57 -2.87 6.54 -10.04
N PRO A 58 -3.70 6.40 -11.07
CA PRO A 58 -3.32 6.88 -12.39
C PRO A 58 -2.95 8.36 -12.30
N ALA A 59 -1.84 8.76 -12.93
CA ALA A 59 -1.47 10.16 -13.08
C ALA A 59 -2.47 10.82 -14.03
N GLY A 60 -3.59 11.30 -13.49
CA GLY A 60 -4.68 11.90 -14.26
C GLY A 60 -6.00 11.79 -13.54
N GLY A 61 -6.43 12.89 -12.92
CA GLY A 61 -7.72 13.03 -12.26
C GLY A 61 -7.99 14.50 -11.91
N ASP A 62 -8.35 15.26 -12.96
CA ASP A 62 -8.64 16.70 -13.10
C ASP A 62 -7.46 17.68 -13.13
#